data_AF-K1TET5-F1
#
_entry.id   AF-K1TET5-F1
#
_cell.length_a   1.000
_cell.length_b   1.000
_cell.length_c   1.000
_cell.angle_alpha   90.00
_cell.angle_beta   90.00
_cell.angle_gamma   90.00
#
_symmetry.space_group_name_H-M   'P 1'
#
loop_
_entity.id
_entity.type
_entity.pdbx_description
1 polymer ?
#
loop_
_entity_poly.entity_id
_entity_poly.type
_entity_poly.pdbx_seq_one_letter_code
_entity_poly.pdbx_strand_id
1 'polypeptide(L)'
;MVIDEADIEAHGPFMIYRKEDTDYNRFKRWNEKIADDPVWEEAIVDRVKLMVERDKNRFCIVMWSMGNESAYGCNFEKALEWTKNFDPDRITQYESARYRNYDETYDYSNLDVYSRMYPALSEIQEYLDKDGSKPFLLVEYCHSMGNGPGDFEDYSR
;
A
#
# COMPACT_ATOMS: atom_id res chain seq x y z
N MET A 1 10.06 8.31 -14.67
CA MET A 1 9.93 7.92 -13.26
C MET A 1 9.07 6.68 -13.22
N VAL A 2 9.50 5.64 -12.50
CA VAL A 2 8.79 4.35 -12.39
C VAL A 2 8.64 4.01 -10.91
N ILE A 3 7.44 3.59 -10.53
CA ILE A 3 7.15 2.83 -9.31
C ILE A 3 7.09 1.38 -9.78
N ASP A 4 8.01 0.53 -9.33
CA ASP A 4 7.98 -0.89 -9.64
C ASP A 4 7.31 -1.62 -8.48
N GLU A 5 6.38 -2.52 -8.77
CA GLU A 5 5.44 -3.08 -7.79
C GLU A 5 5.53 -4.60 -7.72
N ALA A 6 5.54 -5.11 -6.50
CA ALA A 6 5.59 -6.54 -6.27
C ALA A 6 4.27 -7.21 -6.74
N ASP A 7 4.39 -8.41 -7.29
CA ASP A 7 3.26 -9.22 -7.75
C ASP A 7 2.49 -9.81 -6.55
N ILE A 8 1.75 -8.95 -5.85
CA ILE A 8 1.00 -9.24 -4.64
C ILE A 8 -0.31 -8.45 -4.65
N GLU A 9 -1.43 -9.16 -4.83
CA GLU A 9 -2.76 -8.63 -4.59
C GLU A 9 -3.64 -9.68 -3.89
N ALA A 10 -4.31 -9.27 -2.82
CA ALA A 10 -5.18 -10.08 -1.99
C ALA A 10 -6.45 -9.31 -1.61
N HIS A 11 -7.10 -8.74 -2.63
CA HIS A 11 -8.35 -8.00 -2.47
C HIS A 11 -9.52 -8.92 -2.17
N GLY A 12 -9.66 -10.03 -2.90
CA GLY A 12 -10.77 -10.97 -2.75
C GLY A 12 -10.85 -11.84 -1.48
N PRO A 13 -9.73 -12.28 -0.86
CA PRO A 13 -9.73 -13.26 0.24
C PRO A 13 -10.67 -12.98 1.42
N PHE A 14 -10.95 -11.73 1.80
CA PHE A 14 -11.90 -11.47 2.89
C PHE A 14 -13.29 -12.06 2.59
N MET A 15 -13.72 -12.10 1.33
CA MET A 15 -14.99 -12.70 0.90
C MET A 15 -15.00 -14.23 1.01
N ILE A 16 -13.83 -14.86 1.00
CA ILE A 16 -13.68 -16.31 1.13
C ILE A 16 -13.67 -16.71 2.61
N TYR A 17 -12.92 -15.96 3.43
CA TYR A 17 -12.75 -16.27 4.85
C TYR A 17 -13.88 -15.75 5.75
N ARG A 18 -14.73 -14.83 5.24
CA ARG A 18 -15.85 -14.25 5.97
C ARG A 18 -17.15 -14.53 5.23
N LYS A 19 -18.06 -15.23 5.90
CA LYS A 19 -19.40 -15.54 5.35
C LYS A 19 -20.30 -14.30 5.23
N GLU A 20 -20.10 -13.32 6.11
CA GLU A 20 -20.89 -12.10 6.16
C GLU A 20 -20.10 -10.93 5.60
N ASP A 21 -20.71 -10.26 4.64
CA ASP A 21 -20.14 -9.10 3.98
C ASP A 21 -20.50 -7.81 4.76
N THR A 22 -19.66 -7.43 5.71
CA THR A 22 -19.85 -6.26 6.56
C THR A 22 -18.62 -5.35 6.53
N ASP A 23 -18.82 -4.05 6.73
CA ASP A 23 -17.72 -3.07 6.83
C ASP A 23 -16.70 -3.48 7.90
N TYR A 24 -17.17 -4.04 9.01
CA TYR A 24 -16.30 -4.56 10.06
C TYR A 24 -15.36 -5.65 9.53
N ASN A 25 -15.88 -6.61 8.77
CA ASN A 25 -15.08 -7.68 8.17
C ASN A 25 -14.16 -7.16 7.07
N ARG A 26 -14.61 -6.20 6.26
CA ARG A 26 -13.85 -5.58 5.16
C ARG A 26 -12.70 -4.71 5.63
N PHE A 27 -12.88 -3.94 6.70
CA PHE A 27 -11.90 -2.93 7.08
C PHE A 27 -11.11 -3.28 8.34
N LYS A 28 -11.69 -4.02 9.29
CA LYS A 28 -10.99 -4.37 10.54
C LYS A 28 -10.32 -5.75 10.50
N ARG A 29 -10.82 -6.66 9.66
CA ARG A 29 -10.44 -8.08 9.68
C ARG A 29 -9.86 -8.62 8.38
N TRP A 30 -9.60 -7.74 7.43
CA TRP A 30 -9.09 -8.11 6.10
C TRP A 30 -7.64 -8.60 6.16
N ASN A 31 -6.80 -7.95 6.95
CA ASN A 31 -5.40 -8.33 7.12
C ASN A 31 -5.18 -9.69 7.81
N GLU A 32 -6.08 -10.10 8.72
CA GLU A 32 -5.96 -11.29 9.59
C GLU A 32 -5.51 -12.59 8.89
N LYS A 33 -5.87 -12.79 7.61
CA LYS A 33 -5.68 -14.08 6.92
C LYS A 33 -4.53 -14.11 5.93
N ILE A 34 -4.01 -12.96 5.52
CA ILE A 34 -2.96 -12.85 4.51
C ILE A 34 -1.83 -11.97 5.03
N ALA A 35 -2.08 -10.67 5.22
CA ALA A 35 -1.06 -9.72 5.66
C ALA A 35 -0.52 -10.00 7.07
N ASP A 36 -1.34 -10.57 7.97
CA ASP A 36 -0.96 -10.89 9.36
C ASP A 36 -0.76 -12.37 9.65
N ASP A 37 -1.09 -13.28 8.72
CA ASP A 37 -0.93 -14.70 8.97
C ASP A 37 0.50 -15.14 8.60
N PRO A 38 1.33 -15.58 9.56
CA PRO A 38 2.74 -15.90 9.30
C PRO A 38 2.95 -17.02 8.27
N VAL A 39 1.91 -17.81 7.96
CA VAL A 39 1.98 -18.82 6.90
C VAL A 39 2.27 -18.21 5.52
N TRP A 40 1.94 -16.93 5.32
CA TRP A 40 2.16 -16.21 4.07
C TRP A 40 3.43 -15.35 4.06
N GLU A 41 4.18 -15.30 5.16
CA GLU A 41 5.38 -14.47 5.30
C GLU A 41 6.40 -14.75 4.18
N GLU A 42 6.77 -16.02 4.01
CA GLU A 42 7.76 -16.43 3.02
C GLU A 42 7.32 -16.03 1.61
N ALA A 43 6.04 -16.26 1.27
CA ALA A 43 5.51 -15.94 -0.03
C ALA A 43 5.48 -14.43 -0.31
N ILE A 44 5.07 -13.61 0.67
CA ILE A 44 5.01 -12.15 0.51
C ILE A 44 6.41 -11.56 0.36
N VAL A 45 7.32 -11.95 1.26
CA VAL A 45 8.70 -11.44 1.25
C VAL A 45 9.45 -11.90 -0.01
N ASP A 46 9.24 -13.12 -0.48
CA ASP A 46 9.86 -13.63 -1.71
C ASP A 46 9.45 -12.82 -2.95
N ARG A 47 8.17 -12.47 -3.09
CA ARG A 47 7.68 -11.66 -4.23
C ARG A 47 8.35 -10.28 -4.27
N VAL A 48 8.47 -9.63 -3.12
CA VAL A 48 9.17 -8.33 -3.01
C VAL A 48 10.66 -8.50 -3.34
N LYS A 49 11.32 -9.51 -2.79
CA LYS A 49 12.73 -9.81 -3.07
C LYS A 49 13.00 -10.04 -4.55
N LEU A 50 12.18 -10.86 -5.21
CA LEU A 50 12.33 -11.18 -6.62
C LEU A 50 12.21 -9.94 -7.51
N MET A 51 11.29 -9.02 -7.21
CA MET A 51 11.18 -7.74 -7.92
C MET A 51 12.45 -6.90 -7.73
N VAL A 52 12.81 -6.60 -6.47
CA VAL A 52 13.92 -5.69 -6.15
C VAL A 52 15.24 -6.23 -6.68
N GLU A 53 15.53 -7.52 -6.48
CA GLU A 53 16.77 -8.14 -6.95
C GLU A 53 16.88 -8.14 -8.47
N ARG A 54 15.78 -8.34 -9.19
CA ARG A 54 15.74 -8.33 -10.65
C ARG A 54 16.04 -6.92 -11.21
N ASP A 55 15.49 -5.88 -10.59
CA ASP A 55 15.45 -4.54 -11.18
C ASP A 55 16.24 -3.44 -10.46
N LYS A 56 16.98 -3.76 -9.38
CA LYS A 56 17.82 -2.82 -8.61
C LYS A 56 18.75 -1.90 -9.42
N ASN A 57 19.15 -2.28 -10.63
CA ASN A 57 20.05 -1.50 -11.49
C ASN A 57 19.32 -0.60 -12.50
N ARG A 58 17.99 -0.50 -12.44
CA ARG A 58 17.19 0.37 -13.30
C ARG A 58 17.10 1.76 -12.68
N PHE A 59 17.78 2.73 -13.28
CA PHE A 59 17.78 4.13 -12.82
C PHE A 59 16.42 4.84 -12.95
N CYS A 60 15.52 4.33 -13.81
CA CYS A 60 14.18 4.91 -13.94
C CYS A 60 13.27 4.58 -12.74
N ILE A 61 13.59 3.53 -11.97
CA ILE A 61 12.84 3.13 -10.78
C ILE A 61 13.29 3.99 -9.61
N VAL A 62 12.34 4.73 -9.04
CA VAL A 62 12.56 5.63 -7.90
C VAL A 62 11.85 5.15 -6.64
N MET A 63 10.89 4.24 -6.79
CA MET A 63 10.04 3.73 -5.71
C MET A 63 9.82 2.23 -5.89
N TRP A 64 9.82 1.51 -4.77
CA TRP A 64 9.35 0.13 -4.66
C TRP A 64 7.98 0.11 -3.98
N SER A 65 6.98 -0.41 -4.68
CA SER A 65 5.66 -0.71 -4.09
C SER A 65 5.64 -2.15 -3.60
N MET A 66 5.14 -2.37 -2.38
CA MET A 66 5.06 -3.71 -1.80
C MET A 66 3.90 -4.56 -2.37
N GLY A 67 3.12 -4.00 -3.29
CA GLY A 67 1.94 -4.64 -3.90
C GLY A 67 0.73 -3.73 -3.83
N ASN A 68 -0.44 -4.29 -4.13
CA ASN A 68 -1.71 -3.58 -4.14
C ASN A 68 -2.76 -4.31 -3.30
N GLU A 69 -3.73 -3.56 -2.76
CA GLU A 69 -4.97 -4.06 -2.12
C GLU A 69 -4.84 -5.42 -1.42
N SER A 70 -3.89 -5.53 -0.48
CA SER A 70 -3.63 -6.76 0.28
C SER A 70 -3.67 -6.54 1.79
N ALA A 71 -4.15 -5.38 2.21
CA ALA A 71 -4.13 -4.89 3.59
C ALA A 71 -2.71 -4.85 4.20
N TYR A 72 -2.58 -4.43 5.45
CA TYR A 72 -1.31 -4.25 6.14
C TYR A 72 -1.22 -5.12 7.38
N GLY A 73 -0.02 -5.64 7.60
CA GLY A 73 0.24 -6.61 8.64
C GLY A 73 1.73 -6.94 8.75
N CYS A 74 2.06 -7.79 9.71
CA CYS A 74 3.45 -8.13 10.05
C CYS A 74 4.27 -8.68 8.86
N ASN A 75 3.64 -9.31 7.87
CA ASN A 75 4.34 -9.82 6.70
C ASN A 75 4.84 -8.67 5.79
N PHE A 76 4.06 -7.59 5.68
CA PHE A 76 4.47 -6.41 4.91
C PHE A 76 5.52 -5.57 5.65
N GLU A 77 5.48 -5.52 6.98
CA GLU A 77 6.54 -4.89 7.78
C GLU A 77 7.90 -5.54 7.51
N LYS A 78 7.94 -6.89 7.47
CA LYS A 78 9.17 -7.65 7.17
C LYS A 78 9.65 -7.42 5.74
N ALA A 79 8.73 -7.34 4.77
CA ALA A 79 9.07 -7.05 3.39
C ALA A 79 9.64 -5.62 3.22
N LEU A 80 9.05 -4.65 3.90
CA LEU A 80 9.52 -3.26 3.95
C LEU A 80 10.88 -3.14 4.63
N GLU A 81 11.05 -3.76 5.80
CA GLU A 81 12.32 -3.79 6.53
C GLU A 81 13.43 -4.40 5.68
N TRP A 82 13.17 -5.53 5.02
CA TRP A 82 14.15 -6.13 4.12
C TRP A 82 14.51 -5.19 2.96
N THR A 83 13.49 -4.59 2.32
CA THR A 83 13.70 -3.69 1.18
C THR A 83 14.55 -2.48 1.58
N LYS A 84 14.25 -1.86 2.73
CA LYS A 84 15.00 -0.72 3.25
C LYS A 84 16.44 -1.05 3.62
N ASN A 85 16.68 -2.26 4.15
CA ASN A 85 18.04 -2.71 4.44
C ASN A 85 18.84 -3.05 3.17
N PHE A 86 18.16 -3.54 2.12
CA PHE A 86 18.80 -3.93 0.87
C PHE A 86 19.09 -2.74 -0.06
N ASP A 87 18.12 -1.84 -0.23
CA ASP A 87 18.19 -0.68 -1.13
C ASP A 87 17.70 0.59 -0.40
N PRO A 88 18.53 1.18 0.47
CA PRO A 88 18.14 2.35 1.27
C PRO A 88 17.98 3.63 0.44
N ASP A 89 18.48 3.65 -0.81
CA ASP A 89 18.51 4.83 -1.67
C ASP A 89 17.16 5.10 -2.35
N ARG A 90 16.26 4.10 -2.42
CA ARG A 90 14.94 4.22 -3.05
C ARG A 90 13.81 4.34 -2.02
N ILE A 91 12.75 4.98 -2.49
CA ILE A 91 11.54 5.19 -1.70
C ILE A 91 10.74 3.89 -1.62
N THR A 92 10.17 3.59 -0.46
CA THR A 92 9.19 2.52 -0.27
C THR A 92 7.79 3.09 -0.15
N GLN A 93 6.84 2.42 -0.82
CA GLN A 93 5.44 2.80 -0.85
C GLN A 93 4.56 1.56 -0.68
N TYR A 94 3.43 1.73 -0.01
CA TYR A 94 2.38 0.73 0.05
C TYR A 94 1.07 1.38 0.51
N GLU A 95 0.06 1.46 -0.37
CA GLU A 95 -1.20 2.16 -0.07
C GLU A 95 -2.03 1.42 0.96
N SER A 96 -1.99 0.09 0.85
CA SER A 96 -2.73 -0.81 1.73
C SER A 96 -2.31 -0.75 3.20
N ALA A 97 -1.23 -0.02 3.52
CA ALA A 97 -0.88 0.43 4.87
C ALA A 97 -2.06 1.07 5.63
N ARG A 98 -3.08 1.58 4.93
CA ARG A 98 -4.29 2.13 5.54
C ARG A 98 -5.29 1.06 6.02
N TYR A 99 -5.25 -0.17 5.52
CA TYR A 99 -6.19 -1.23 5.89
C TYR A 99 -5.54 -2.21 6.87
N ARG A 100 -5.88 -2.11 8.15
CA ARG A 100 -5.31 -2.96 9.21
C ARG A 100 -6.26 -3.13 10.38
N ASN A 101 -5.92 -4.03 11.29
CA ASN A 101 -6.56 -4.12 12.60
C ASN A 101 -6.19 -2.90 13.46
N TYR A 102 -7.15 -1.99 13.69
CA TYR A 102 -6.93 -0.78 14.50
C TYR A 102 -6.71 -1.05 16.00
N ASP A 103 -6.93 -2.28 16.47
CA ASP A 103 -6.65 -2.67 17.85
C ASP A 103 -5.17 -3.07 18.05
N GLU A 104 -4.40 -3.19 16.96
CA GLU A 104 -2.99 -3.58 16.96
C GLU A 104 -2.09 -2.40 16.58
N THR A 105 -0.84 -2.45 17.06
CA THR A 105 0.18 -1.46 16.72
C THR A 105 1.11 -2.04 15.67
N TYR A 106 1.15 -1.39 14.51
CA TYR A 106 2.03 -1.72 13.41
C TYR A 106 3.13 -0.68 13.27
N ASP A 107 4.27 -1.09 12.74
CA ASP A 107 5.39 -0.23 12.37
C ASP A 107 5.20 0.33 10.95
N TYR A 108 5.32 1.65 10.81
CA TYR A 108 5.26 2.36 9.54
C TYR A 108 6.58 3.07 9.23
N SER A 109 7.64 2.84 10.01
CA SER A 109 8.93 3.52 9.90
C SER A 109 9.59 3.29 8.54
N ASN A 110 9.39 2.11 7.96
CA ASN A 110 9.95 1.70 6.67
C ASN A 110 9.09 2.09 5.46
N LEU A 111 8.07 2.96 5.62
CA LEU A 111 7.32 3.57 4.52
C LEU A 111 7.72 5.04 4.41
N ASP A 112 8.17 5.53 3.25
CA ASP A 112 8.54 6.96 3.16
C ASP A 112 7.38 7.85 2.72
N VAL A 113 6.35 7.30 2.09
CA VAL A 113 5.20 8.07 1.58
C VAL A 113 3.90 7.62 2.23
N TYR A 114 3.00 8.57 2.44
CA TYR A 114 1.61 8.29 2.74
C TYR A 114 0.85 8.25 1.42
N SER A 115 0.31 7.09 1.05
CA SER A 115 -0.37 6.92 -0.24
C SER A 115 -1.84 6.60 -0.07
N ARG A 116 -2.64 7.04 -1.05
CA ARG A 116 -4.10 6.82 -1.10
C ARG A 116 -4.57 6.56 -2.53
N MET A 117 -5.63 5.76 -2.64
CA MET A 117 -6.43 5.60 -3.85
C MET A 117 -7.76 6.36 -3.71
N TYR A 118 -8.08 7.21 -4.69
CA TYR A 118 -9.34 7.93 -4.84
C TYR A 118 -9.87 8.67 -3.58
N PRO A 119 -9.02 9.35 -2.78
CA PRO A 119 -9.51 10.10 -1.62
C PRO A 119 -10.33 11.31 -2.06
N ALA A 120 -11.25 11.78 -1.22
CA ALA A 120 -11.86 13.10 -1.41
C ALA A 120 -10.81 14.20 -1.15
N LEU A 121 -10.91 15.36 -1.82
CA LEU A 121 -10.00 16.50 -1.59
C LEU A 121 -9.95 16.91 -0.11
N SER A 122 -11.07 16.81 0.61
CA SER A 122 -11.12 17.08 2.05
C SER A 122 -10.29 16.11 2.88
N GLU A 123 -10.19 14.84 2.48
CA GLU A 123 -9.35 13.85 3.16
C GLU A 123 -7.86 14.17 2.96
N ILE A 124 -7.49 14.61 1.74
CA ILE A 124 -6.12 15.05 1.45
C ILE A 124 -5.77 16.24 2.34
N GLN A 125 -6.62 17.27 2.37
CA GLN A 125 -6.41 18.45 3.20
C GLN A 125 -6.32 18.10 4.69
N GLU A 126 -7.19 17.21 5.17
CA GLU A 126 -7.16 16.77 6.57
C GLU A 126 -5.84 16.11 6.95
N TYR A 127 -5.28 15.25 6.10
CA TYR A 127 -3.98 14.64 6.35
C TYR A 127 -2.86 15.70 6.40
N LEU A 128 -2.85 16.62 5.44
CA LEU A 128 -1.84 17.68 5.35
C LEU A 128 -1.90 18.63 6.55
N ASP A 129 -3.10 18.91 7.08
CA ASP A 129 -3.30 19.79 8.22
C ASP A 129 -2.97 19.13 9.57
N LYS A 130 -3.27 17.82 9.72
CA LYS A 130 -3.19 17.12 11.02
C LYS A 130 -1.91 16.33 11.23
N ASP A 131 -1.36 15.74 10.19
CA ASP A 131 -0.20 14.86 10.27
C ASP A 131 0.92 15.40 9.37
N GLY A 132 0.75 15.30 8.05
CA GLY A 132 1.71 15.82 7.07
C GLY A 132 3.15 15.33 7.24
N SER A 133 3.39 14.28 8.05
CA SER A 133 4.73 13.81 8.37
C SER A 133 5.44 13.13 7.21
N LYS A 134 4.69 12.66 6.20
CA LYS A 134 5.19 12.05 4.97
C LYS A 134 4.56 12.72 3.76
N PRO A 135 5.25 12.77 2.61
CA PRO A 135 4.65 13.22 1.36
C PRO A 135 3.40 12.41 1.05
N PHE A 136 2.32 13.11 0.66
CA PHE A 136 1.07 12.50 0.23
C PHE A 136 1.15 12.14 -1.25
N LEU A 137 0.89 10.87 -1.59
CA LEU A 137 0.91 10.36 -2.96
C LEU A 137 -0.45 9.77 -3.35
N LEU A 138 -1.03 10.29 -4.42
CA LEU A 138 -2.19 9.69 -5.08
C LEU A 138 -1.69 8.59 -6.02
N VAL A 139 -1.68 7.34 -5.55
CA VAL A 139 -1.25 6.20 -6.39
C VAL A 139 -2.32 5.85 -7.42
N GLU A 140 -3.59 6.11 -7.07
CA GLU A 140 -4.70 6.12 -8.02
C GLU A 140 -5.63 7.29 -7.71
N TYR A 141 -6.06 8.01 -8.73
CA TYR A 141 -7.03 9.10 -8.63
C TYR A 141 -7.64 9.35 -10.03
N CYS A 142 -8.70 10.17 -10.09
CA CYS A 142 -9.37 10.52 -11.35
C CYS A 142 -9.71 9.31 -12.23
N HIS A 143 -10.45 8.36 -11.65
CA HIS A 143 -10.89 7.14 -12.33
C HIS A 143 -11.52 7.46 -13.69
N SER A 144 -10.91 6.95 -14.76
CA SER A 144 -11.18 7.37 -16.15
C SER A 144 -12.15 6.44 -16.90
N MET A 145 -13.10 5.83 -16.18
CA MET A 145 -14.09 4.94 -16.79
C MET A 145 -15.20 5.72 -17.50
N GLY A 146 -15.33 5.52 -18.80
CA GLY A 146 -16.43 6.09 -19.59
C GLY A 146 -16.27 7.58 -19.85
N ASN A 147 -17.32 8.37 -19.61
CA ASN A 147 -17.29 9.82 -19.84
C ASN A 147 -16.77 10.54 -18.59
N GLY A 148 -15.50 10.95 -18.60
CA GLY A 148 -14.79 11.60 -17.50
C GLY A 148 -13.28 11.67 -17.81
N PRO A 149 -12.40 11.86 -16.79
CA PRO A 149 -12.72 12.19 -15.40
C PRO A 149 -12.99 13.69 -15.21
N GLY A 150 -14.03 14.03 -14.44
CA GLY A 150 -14.29 15.39 -13.97
C GLY A 150 -13.29 15.82 -12.88
N ASP A 151 -13.25 17.12 -12.58
CA ASP A 151 -12.53 17.73 -11.45
C ASP A 151 -11.01 17.49 -11.39
N PHE A 152 -10.39 16.98 -12.47
CA PHE A 152 -8.94 16.79 -12.56
C PHE A 152 -8.16 18.11 -12.33
N GLU A 153 -8.74 19.24 -12.72
CA GLU A 153 -8.14 20.56 -12.48
C GLU A 153 -8.00 20.86 -10.99
N ASP A 154 -8.96 20.47 -10.15
CA ASP A 154 -8.94 20.77 -8.72
C ASP A 154 -7.90 19.94 -7.96
N TYR A 155 -7.51 18.76 -8.48
CA TYR A 155 -6.37 17.99 -7.96
C TYR A 155 -5.00 18.61 -8.30
N SER A 156 -4.96 19.51 -9.29
CA SER A 156 -3.71 20.11 -9.79
C SER A 156 -3.47 21.54 -9.26
N ARG A 157 -4.38 22.07 -8.44
CA ARG A 157 -4.32 23.42 -7.86
C ARG A 157 -3.68 23.39 -6.48
#